data_AF-A0A925SAM4-F1
#
_entry.id   AF-A0A925SAM4-F1
#
_cell.length_a   1.000
_cell.length_b   1.000
_cell.length_c   1.000
_cell.angle_alpha   90.00
_cell.angle_beta   90.00
_cell.angle_gamma   90.00
#
_symmetry.space_group_name_H-M   'P 1'
#
loop_
_entity.id
_entity.type
_entity.pdbx_description
1 polymer ?
#
loop_
_entity_poly.entity_id
_entity_poly.type
_entity_poly.pdbx_seq_one_letter_code
_entity_poly.pdbx_strand_id
1 'polypeptide(L)'
;MGTTKNCTDCHISKQNDNNAIMTQLLGFGNGSVNFFGRYAYVGAGKEGLYGVIWTEQEEPQAAIGSHLQKLAYPDNFKAHADKNKGQLKEAYHHHAREILDLTLRGEYLYTANGADGFEVFDVANIDQKGFSERIVTAPVSPLGQRTYVKTKYATSVTLPSTLGIDPLRTRNPENEEQPIHLAYAYVYITDKLEGLVMVNVGTLVDGDPANNFLKKDIVFNPDGWLNGATHSFLAGRYLYVTADKGLLVIDVDKPSEPRLVGRYIGDFLKYPRAVALQFRYLFVTDSEGLKVLDVTKPTEPKPVTGGVLKLANAQRFYLARTYAYVANGAEGLAIVDIEKPEQPKLDQMFNAGGVLNDTRAVQIGAVNASMFALVADGKNGLRVIQVISPENVPQHMGFSPKPNPKLIATYPTSGPAVAVSRGLDRDRVVDESGNQTVVFGRRGARPFNKTEMEKFYLRNGQPYAVEDVVLNNGQLQTRSGQALKPNEQFKPMDESAATKPVAQERLIRRGK
;
A
#
# COMPACT_ATOMS: atom_id res chain seq x y z
N MET A 1 15.18 -25.32 -0.55
CA MET A 1 14.00 -26.17 -0.79
C MET A 1 13.30 -25.62 -2.04
N GLY A 2 13.52 -26.23 -3.20
CA GLY A 2 12.79 -25.87 -4.41
C GLY A 2 11.41 -26.49 -4.34
N THR A 3 10.38 -25.72 -4.03
CA THR A 3 9.00 -26.17 -4.23
C THR A 3 8.81 -26.31 -5.73
N THR A 4 8.46 -27.51 -6.20
CA THR A 4 7.95 -27.70 -7.56
C THR A 4 6.79 -26.73 -7.74
N LYS A 5 6.98 -25.74 -8.62
CA LYS A 5 5.93 -24.79 -8.97
C LYS A 5 4.84 -25.53 -9.75
N ASN A 6 3.59 -25.29 -9.40
CA ASN A 6 2.44 -25.86 -10.11
C ASN A 6 1.72 -24.79 -10.94
N CYS A 7 0.64 -25.19 -11.61
CA CYS A 7 -0.13 -24.29 -12.47
C CYS A 7 -0.70 -23.09 -11.70
N THR A 8 -1.17 -23.26 -10.46
CA THR A 8 -1.73 -22.15 -9.65
C THR A 8 -0.67 -21.21 -9.06
N ASP A 9 0.63 -21.48 -9.23
CA ASP A 9 1.68 -20.49 -8.92
C ASP A 9 1.78 -19.40 -10.00
N CYS A 10 1.34 -19.69 -11.22
CA CYS A 10 1.48 -18.81 -12.39
C CYS A 10 0.15 -18.31 -12.96
N HIS A 11 -0.97 -18.98 -12.66
CA HIS A 11 -2.28 -18.63 -13.19
C HIS A 11 -3.32 -18.57 -12.08
N ILE A 12 -4.47 -17.93 -12.34
CA ILE A 12 -5.59 -17.89 -11.39
C ILE A 12 -5.99 -19.33 -11.03
N SER A 13 -6.15 -19.60 -9.74
CA SER A 13 -6.67 -20.86 -9.24
C SER A 13 -8.16 -20.98 -9.54
N LYS A 14 -8.66 -22.16 -9.95
CA LYS A 14 -10.12 -22.40 -10.06
C LYS A 14 -10.86 -22.20 -8.74
N GLN A 15 -10.16 -22.33 -7.60
CA GLN A 15 -10.73 -22.03 -6.29
C GLN A 15 -10.70 -20.54 -5.94
N ASN A 16 -10.07 -19.72 -6.80
CA ASN A 16 -9.93 -18.26 -6.68
C ASN A 16 -9.32 -17.83 -5.33
N ASP A 17 -8.38 -18.64 -4.82
CA ASP A 17 -7.73 -18.51 -3.51
C ASP A 17 -6.28 -18.02 -3.60
N ASN A 18 -5.79 -17.71 -4.80
CA ASN A 18 -4.39 -17.33 -5.03
C ASN A 18 -4.19 -15.87 -5.50
N ASN A 19 -5.18 -14.99 -5.30
CA ASN A 19 -5.11 -13.60 -5.76
C ASN A 19 -3.92 -12.83 -5.14
N ALA A 20 -3.59 -13.08 -3.87
CA ALA A 20 -2.40 -12.52 -3.23
C ALA A 20 -1.08 -13.04 -3.83
N ILE A 21 -1.05 -14.32 -4.26
CA ILE A 21 0.10 -14.92 -4.96
C ILE A 21 0.24 -14.29 -6.35
N MET A 22 -0.86 -14.15 -7.10
CA MET A 22 -0.88 -13.48 -8.40
C MET A 22 -0.41 -12.03 -8.28
N THR A 23 -0.83 -11.32 -7.23
CA THR A 23 -0.37 -9.95 -6.95
C THR A 23 1.15 -9.90 -6.79
N GLN A 24 1.74 -10.85 -6.06
CA GLN A 24 3.19 -10.93 -5.88
C GLN A 24 3.91 -11.35 -7.17
N LEU A 25 3.40 -12.37 -7.87
CA LEU A 25 3.94 -12.87 -9.14
C LEU A 25 4.07 -11.75 -10.17
N LEU A 26 3.03 -10.92 -10.27
CA LEU A 26 2.97 -9.80 -11.21
C LEU A 26 3.75 -8.58 -10.73
N GLY A 27 4.29 -8.58 -9.50
CA GLY A 27 5.15 -7.50 -9.00
C GLY A 27 4.40 -6.24 -8.53
N PHE A 28 3.09 -6.33 -8.28
CA PHE A 28 2.26 -5.20 -7.82
C PHE A 28 2.48 -4.85 -6.34
N GLY A 29 3.14 -5.73 -5.59
CA GLY A 29 3.27 -5.66 -4.14
C GLY A 29 2.01 -6.16 -3.44
N ASN A 30 2.17 -6.88 -2.33
CA ASN A 30 1.05 -7.44 -1.56
C ASN A 30 0.94 -6.83 -0.16
N GLY A 31 1.70 -5.76 0.12
CA GLY A 31 1.62 -4.90 1.32
C GLY A 31 2.22 -5.50 2.58
N SER A 32 2.61 -6.78 2.57
CA SER A 32 3.05 -7.47 3.80
C SER A 32 4.47 -7.16 4.23
N VAL A 33 5.36 -6.83 3.28
CA VAL A 33 6.79 -6.60 3.52
C VAL A 33 7.20 -5.15 3.24
N ASN A 34 6.23 -4.25 3.16
CA ASN A 34 6.48 -2.81 3.19
C ASN A 34 7.22 -2.45 4.47
N PHE A 35 8.19 -1.55 4.38
CA PHE A 35 9.12 -1.29 5.47
C PHE A 35 8.70 -0.07 6.27
N PHE A 36 8.63 -0.20 7.60
CA PHE A 36 8.50 0.96 8.48
C PHE A 36 9.88 1.35 9.01
N GLY A 37 10.19 2.65 8.96
CA GLY A 37 11.39 3.18 9.60
C GLY A 37 11.18 3.47 11.09
N ARG A 38 12.18 4.15 11.69
CA ARG A 38 12.20 4.55 13.10
C ARG A 38 10.98 5.34 13.58
N TYR A 39 10.41 6.13 12.68
CA TYR A 39 9.35 7.09 12.97
C TYR A 39 8.01 6.61 12.41
N ALA A 40 7.02 6.53 13.29
CA ALA A 40 5.62 6.39 12.91
C ALA A 40 5.01 7.79 12.79
N TYR A 41 4.64 8.19 11.58
CA TYR A 41 3.96 9.46 11.35
C TYR A 41 2.46 9.30 11.59
N VAL A 42 1.90 10.12 12.48
CA VAL A 42 0.50 10.02 12.95
C VAL A 42 -0.18 11.38 12.83
N GLY A 43 -1.33 11.41 12.16
CA GLY A 43 -2.19 12.59 12.09
C GLY A 43 -3.10 12.63 13.31
N ALA A 44 -3.01 13.70 14.11
CA ALA A 44 -3.77 13.89 15.35
C ALA A 44 -4.99 14.81 15.15
N GLY A 45 -5.61 14.77 13.97
CA GLY A 45 -6.76 15.59 13.62
C GLY A 45 -6.43 17.07 13.75
N LYS A 46 -7.17 17.79 14.61
CA LYS A 46 -7.01 19.24 14.80
C LYS A 46 -5.77 19.66 15.58
N GLU A 47 -5.03 18.70 16.10
CA GLU A 47 -3.81 18.94 16.86
C GLU A 47 -2.55 18.75 16.01
N GLY A 48 -2.66 18.65 14.68
CA GLY A 48 -1.50 18.52 13.80
C GLY A 48 -1.01 17.09 13.65
N LEU A 49 0.31 16.89 13.67
CA LEU A 49 0.94 15.59 13.41
C LEU A 49 2.09 15.28 14.35
N TYR A 50 2.40 13.99 14.47
CA TYR A 50 3.46 13.45 15.31
C TYR A 50 4.37 12.54 14.49
N GLY A 51 5.69 12.67 14.68
CA GLY A 51 6.65 11.62 14.36
C GLY A 51 7.02 10.87 15.63
N VAL A 52 6.36 9.74 15.88
CA VAL A 52 6.53 8.93 17.11
C VAL A 52 7.69 7.96 16.93
N ILE A 53 8.62 7.93 17.89
CA ILE A 53 9.71 6.96 17.91
C ILE A 53 9.16 5.65 18.49
N TRP A 54 9.17 4.60 17.67
CA TRP A 54 8.59 3.30 18.03
C TRP A 54 9.57 2.13 17.85
N THR A 55 10.80 2.41 17.41
CA THR A 55 11.90 1.45 17.32
C THR A 55 13.12 1.94 18.08
N GLU A 56 14.04 1.02 18.38
CA GLU A 56 15.40 1.32 18.81
C GLU A 56 16.14 2.16 17.77
N GLN A 57 17.13 2.93 18.24
CA GLN A 57 17.96 3.77 17.39
C GLN A 57 19.07 2.99 16.68
N GLU A 58 19.67 2.03 17.39
CA GLU A 58 20.81 1.24 16.89
C GLU A 58 20.34 0.00 16.12
N GLU A 59 21.27 -0.61 15.38
CA GLU A 59 21.03 -1.88 14.71
C GLU A 59 21.27 -3.07 15.66
N PRO A 60 20.41 -4.11 15.65
CA PRO A 60 19.24 -4.25 14.79
C PRO A 60 18.08 -3.33 15.20
N GLN A 61 17.54 -2.54 14.27
CA GLN A 61 16.44 -1.60 14.55
C GLN A 61 15.16 -2.35 14.96
N ALA A 62 15.00 -2.61 16.26
CA ALA A 62 13.92 -3.42 16.80
C ALA A 62 12.74 -2.56 17.25
N ALA A 63 11.51 -2.95 16.93
CA ALA A 63 10.33 -2.27 17.44
C ALA A 63 10.25 -2.38 18.98
N ILE A 64 9.95 -1.27 19.65
CA ILE A 64 9.90 -1.20 21.12
C ILE A 64 8.71 -2.03 21.64
N GLY A 65 8.97 -2.94 22.57
CA GLY A 65 8.06 -3.95 23.09
C GLY A 65 7.98 -5.24 22.28
N SER A 66 8.74 -5.36 21.18
CA SER A 66 8.69 -6.53 20.29
C SER A 66 9.51 -7.72 20.80
N HIS A 67 9.27 -8.88 20.17
CA HIS A 67 10.09 -10.08 20.39
C HIS A 67 11.57 -9.83 20.11
N LEU A 68 11.89 -9.15 19.00
CA LEU A 68 13.27 -8.87 18.62
C LEU A 68 13.96 -7.96 19.65
N GLN A 69 13.26 -6.93 20.15
CA GLN A 69 13.83 -6.05 21.18
C GLN A 69 14.13 -6.83 22.46
N LYS A 70 13.26 -7.75 22.88
CA LYS A 70 13.52 -8.61 24.05
C LYS A 70 14.83 -9.40 23.94
N LEU A 71 15.20 -9.81 22.73
CA LEU A 71 16.43 -10.56 22.47
C LEU A 71 17.65 -9.66 22.31
N ALA A 72 17.54 -8.58 21.53
CA ALA A 72 18.66 -7.72 21.18
C ALA A 72 18.95 -6.63 22.23
N TYR A 73 17.92 -6.14 22.94
CA TYR A 73 17.99 -5.07 23.93
C TYR A 73 17.20 -5.43 25.20
N PRO A 74 17.61 -6.48 25.95
CA PRO A 74 16.83 -7.01 27.07
C PRO A 74 16.56 -5.98 28.18
N ASP A 75 17.53 -5.09 28.45
CA ASP A 75 17.37 -4.03 29.46
C ASP A 75 16.37 -2.95 29.02
N ASN A 76 16.42 -2.52 27.76
CA ASN A 76 15.46 -1.57 27.19
C ASN A 76 14.05 -2.17 27.15
N PHE A 77 13.93 -3.43 26.74
CA PHE A 77 12.67 -4.16 26.75
C PHE A 77 12.09 -4.21 28.16
N LYS A 78 12.91 -4.55 29.17
CA LYS A 78 12.48 -4.57 30.57
C LYS A 78 12.06 -3.19 31.06
N ALA A 79 12.79 -2.13 30.71
CA ALA A 79 12.41 -0.76 31.02
C ALA A 79 11.05 -0.39 30.39
N HIS A 80 10.83 -0.75 29.13
CA HIS A 80 9.56 -0.52 28.44
C HIS A 80 8.38 -1.29 29.07
N ALA A 81 8.56 -2.58 29.31
CA ALA A 81 7.52 -3.44 29.86
C ALA A 81 7.21 -3.12 31.34
N ASP A 82 8.25 -3.03 32.18
CA ASP A 82 8.07 -2.97 33.63
C ASP A 82 7.91 -1.54 34.14
N LYS A 83 8.70 -0.59 33.63
CA LYS A 83 8.70 0.80 34.11
C LYS A 83 7.75 1.68 33.31
N ASN A 84 7.81 1.60 31.98
CA ASN A 84 6.98 2.44 31.10
C ASN A 84 5.58 1.88 30.88
N LYS A 85 5.31 0.64 31.30
CA LYS A 85 4.03 -0.04 31.14
C LYS A 85 3.54 -0.05 29.68
N GLY A 86 4.46 -0.25 28.74
CA GLY A 86 4.15 -0.27 27.32
C GLY A 86 4.00 1.10 26.65
N GLN A 87 4.24 2.20 27.36
CA GLN A 87 4.17 3.55 26.77
C GLN A 87 5.48 3.95 26.10
N LEU A 88 5.40 4.35 24.82
CA LEU A 88 6.47 5.06 24.12
C LEU A 88 6.66 6.45 24.74
N LYS A 89 7.90 6.93 24.79
CA LYS A 89 8.27 8.14 25.54
C LYS A 89 8.66 9.34 24.68
N GLU A 90 8.98 9.12 23.42
CA GLU A 90 9.53 10.15 22.55
C GLU A 90 8.71 10.29 21.27
N ALA A 91 8.33 11.53 20.96
CA ALA A 91 7.79 11.91 19.67
C ALA A 91 8.09 13.39 19.42
N TYR A 92 8.08 13.77 18.15
CA TYR A 92 8.15 15.17 17.73
C TYR A 92 6.79 15.58 17.20
N HIS A 93 6.28 16.69 17.72
CA HIS A 93 4.96 17.23 17.39
C HIS A 93 5.13 18.46 16.50
N HIS A 94 4.29 18.56 15.47
CA HIS A 94 4.13 19.77 14.69
C HIS A 94 2.66 20.16 14.64
N HIS A 95 2.35 21.39 15.05
CA HIS A 95 1.00 21.90 15.03
C HIS A 95 0.53 22.20 13.59
N ALA A 96 -0.64 21.69 13.22
CA ALA A 96 -1.38 22.06 12.02
C ALA A 96 -2.87 22.07 12.37
N ARG A 97 -3.68 22.89 11.69
CA ARG A 97 -5.09 23.10 12.11
C ARG A 97 -5.95 21.86 11.98
N GLU A 98 -5.64 20.99 11.03
CA GLU A 98 -6.30 19.71 10.81
C GLU A 98 -5.40 18.82 9.94
N ILE A 99 -5.24 17.55 10.30
CA ILE A 99 -4.61 16.51 9.46
C ILE A 99 -5.58 15.32 9.39
N LEU A 100 -6.19 15.11 8.23
CA LEU A 100 -7.14 14.02 7.98
C LEU A 100 -6.47 12.80 7.35
N ASP A 101 -5.38 13.01 6.63
CA ASP A 101 -4.60 11.95 6.00
C ASP A 101 -3.15 12.37 5.86
N LEU A 102 -2.25 11.37 5.85
CA LEU A 102 -0.84 11.62 5.61
C LEU A 102 -0.15 10.42 4.97
N THR A 103 0.92 10.67 4.21
CA THR A 103 1.79 9.64 3.66
C THR A 103 3.21 10.18 3.54
N LEU A 104 4.18 9.42 4.04
CA LEU A 104 5.60 9.66 3.85
C LEU A 104 6.04 9.15 2.47
N ARG A 105 6.81 9.95 1.75
CA ARG A 105 7.59 9.53 0.57
C ARG A 105 8.96 10.16 0.61
N GLY A 106 9.97 9.32 0.86
CA GLY A 106 11.34 9.78 1.10
C GLY A 106 11.40 10.71 2.32
N GLU A 107 11.88 11.93 2.08
CA GLU A 107 12.09 12.97 3.10
C GLU A 107 10.85 13.85 3.33
N TYR A 108 9.79 13.65 2.56
CA TYR A 108 8.62 14.51 2.56
C TYR A 108 7.37 13.79 3.07
N LEU A 109 6.64 14.46 3.94
CA LEU A 109 5.37 14.02 4.49
C LEU A 109 4.22 14.81 3.85
N TYR A 110 3.42 14.14 3.05
CA TYR A 110 2.31 14.69 2.27
C TYR A 110 1.04 14.59 3.11
N THR A 111 0.25 15.67 3.22
CA THR A 111 -0.91 15.69 4.12
C THR A 111 -2.16 16.30 3.48
N ALA A 112 -3.31 15.76 3.84
CA ALA A 112 -4.63 16.36 3.58
C ALA A 112 -5.11 17.08 4.84
N ASN A 113 -5.26 18.40 4.76
CA ASN A 113 -5.44 19.27 5.92
C ASN A 113 -6.87 19.83 6.03
N GLY A 114 -7.87 19.08 5.55
CA GLY A 114 -9.27 19.53 5.59
C GLY A 114 -9.42 20.89 4.93
N ALA A 115 -10.03 21.84 5.64
CA ALA A 115 -10.27 23.19 5.15
C ALA A 115 -8.99 23.99 4.84
N ASP A 116 -7.83 23.59 5.36
CA ASP A 116 -6.56 24.22 5.04
C ASP A 116 -5.96 23.70 3.72
N GLY A 117 -6.44 22.59 3.17
CA GLY A 117 -6.04 22.10 1.85
C GLY A 117 -4.90 21.10 1.90
N PHE A 118 -3.92 21.23 1.01
CA PHE A 118 -2.82 20.28 0.88
C PHE A 118 -1.49 20.92 1.30
N GLU A 119 -0.67 20.17 2.02
CA GLU A 119 0.64 20.62 2.47
C GLU A 119 1.64 19.47 2.43
N VAL A 120 2.92 19.80 2.21
CA VAL A 120 4.03 18.86 2.31
C VAL A 120 5.04 19.39 3.31
N PHE A 121 5.32 18.59 4.34
CA PHE A 121 6.33 18.87 5.35
C PHE A 121 7.64 18.16 4.99
N ASP A 122 8.76 18.84 5.16
CA ASP A 122 10.09 18.24 5.15
C ASP A 122 10.37 17.61 6.53
N VAL A 123 10.63 16.31 6.54
CA VAL A 123 10.94 15.53 7.75
C VAL A 123 12.34 14.91 7.70
N ALA A 124 13.21 15.35 6.79
CA ALA A 124 14.60 14.87 6.70
C ALA A 124 15.38 15.11 8.00
N ASN A 125 15.08 16.22 8.68
CA ASN A 125 15.76 16.64 9.91
C ASN A 125 15.14 16.03 11.18
N ILE A 126 14.24 15.04 11.07
CA ILE A 126 13.51 14.53 12.23
C ILE A 126 14.42 13.97 13.33
N ASP A 127 15.58 13.44 12.96
CA ASP A 127 16.57 12.88 13.89
C ASP A 127 17.72 13.85 14.21
N GLN A 128 17.70 15.07 13.64
CA GLN A 128 18.80 16.02 13.79
C GLN A 128 18.65 16.88 15.04
N LYS A 129 19.50 16.63 16.04
CA LYS A 129 19.48 17.37 17.34
C LYS A 129 19.82 18.86 17.19
N GLY A 130 20.53 19.25 16.14
CA GLY A 130 20.86 20.65 15.85
C GLY A 130 19.71 21.48 15.28
N PHE A 131 18.53 20.87 15.09
CA PHE A 131 17.39 21.52 14.46
C PHE A 131 16.19 21.54 15.43
N SER A 132 15.74 22.74 15.79
CA SER A 132 14.72 22.92 16.84
C SER A 132 13.32 22.51 16.38
N GLU A 133 12.94 22.89 15.16
CA GLU A 133 11.64 22.53 14.55
C GLU A 133 11.86 21.42 13.52
N ARG A 134 11.68 20.17 13.94
CA ARG A 134 12.16 18.98 13.22
C ARG A 134 11.30 18.57 12.02
N ILE A 135 10.09 19.12 11.93
CA ILE A 135 9.13 18.89 10.87
C ILE A 135 8.88 20.26 10.25
N VAL A 136 9.27 20.47 9.01
CA VAL A 136 9.45 21.82 8.49
C VAL A 136 8.49 22.10 7.35
N THR A 137 7.81 23.24 7.39
CA THR A 137 6.94 23.71 6.29
C THR A 137 7.73 24.38 5.17
N ALA A 138 8.81 25.10 5.51
CA ALA A 138 9.78 25.63 4.56
C ALA A 138 11.16 25.79 5.24
N PRO A 139 12.26 25.22 4.70
CA PRO A 139 13.58 25.25 5.35
C PRO A 139 14.16 26.66 5.57
N VAL A 140 13.76 27.63 4.75
CA VAL A 140 14.29 29.01 4.80
C VAL A 140 13.17 30.03 4.96
N SER A 141 12.27 30.11 3.98
CA SER A 141 11.09 30.99 4.02
C SER A 141 10.08 30.61 2.94
N PRO A 142 8.82 31.07 3.04
CA PRO A 142 7.83 30.94 1.96
C PRO A 142 8.23 31.58 0.62
N LEU A 143 9.23 32.48 0.62
CA LEU A 143 9.78 33.08 -0.60
C LEU A 143 10.81 32.17 -1.29
N GLY A 144 11.45 31.27 -0.54
CA GLY A 144 12.43 30.31 -1.07
C GLY A 144 11.82 28.96 -1.44
N GLN A 145 10.73 28.56 -0.78
CA GLN A 145 10.01 27.31 -1.03
C GLN A 145 8.56 27.46 -0.56
N ARG A 146 7.62 26.92 -1.33
CA ARG A 146 6.20 26.85 -0.95
C ARG A 146 5.61 25.50 -1.32
N THR A 147 5.53 24.62 -0.34
CA THR A 147 4.96 23.27 -0.46
C THR A 147 3.52 23.16 0.02
N TYR A 148 2.80 24.28 -0.01
CA TYR A 148 1.40 24.40 0.39
C TYR A 148 0.52 24.78 -0.80
N VAL A 149 -0.62 24.11 -0.95
CA VAL A 149 -1.64 24.39 -1.97
C VAL A 149 -3.01 24.50 -1.29
N LYS A 150 -3.59 25.71 -1.35
CA LYS A 150 -4.95 25.93 -0.84
C LYS A 150 -5.98 25.17 -1.68
N THR A 151 -6.69 24.25 -1.06
CA THR A 151 -7.92 23.63 -1.59
C THR A 151 -9.10 23.97 -0.67
N LYS A 152 -10.32 23.59 -1.06
CA LYS A 152 -11.52 23.93 -0.27
C LYS A 152 -11.70 23.02 0.95
N TYR A 153 -11.48 21.72 0.81
CA TYR A 153 -11.56 20.74 1.88
C TYR A 153 -10.88 19.40 1.49
N ALA A 154 -9.55 19.29 1.64
CA ALA A 154 -8.80 18.08 1.31
C ALA A 154 -9.10 16.93 2.30
N THR A 155 -9.48 15.76 1.80
CA THR A 155 -9.91 14.59 2.59
C THR A 155 -8.90 13.45 2.63
N SER A 156 -8.14 13.24 1.55
CA SER A 156 -7.10 12.22 1.47
C SER A 156 -5.97 12.62 0.51
N VAL A 157 -4.79 12.01 0.69
CA VAL A 157 -3.66 12.13 -0.22
C VAL A 157 -3.27 10.77 -0.75
N THR A 158 -3.20 10.64 -2.07
CA THR A 158 -2.86 9.39 -2.74
C THR A 158 -1.61 9.59 -3.58
N LEU A 159 -0.60 8.79 -3.26
CA LEU A 159 0.67 8.72 -3.98
C LEU A 159 0.76 7.39 -4.74
N PRO A 160 1.24 7.36 -5.99
CA PRO A 160 1.45 6.13 -6.75
C PRO A 160 2.39 5.13 -6.06
N SER A 161 3.36 5.65 -5.30
CA SER A 161 4.28 4.88 -4.47
C SER A 161 4.82 5.75 -3.34
N THR A 162 5.23 5.14 -2.22
CA THR A 162 6.03 5.82 -1.18
C THR A 162 7.52 5.89 -1.51
N LEU A 163 7.96 5.31 -2.63
CA LEU A 163 9.29 5.53 -3.16
C LEU A 163 9.38 6.92 -3.82
N GLY A 164 10.48 7.64 -3.55
CA GLY A 164 10.82 8.85 -4.28
C GLY A 164 11.27 8.48 -5.69
N ILE A 165 10.37 8.63 -6.66
CA ILE A 165 10.60 8.25 -8.05
C ILE A 165 10.48 9.50 -8.92
N ASP A 166 11.59 9.91 -9.54
CA ASP A 166 11.58 10.96 -10.56
C ASP A 166 11.28 10.36 -11.94
N PRO A 167 10.13 10.67 -12.57
CA PRO A 167 9.81 10.20 -13.90
C PRO A 167 10.64 10.85 -15.01
N LEU A 168 11.33 11.96 -14.75
CA LEU A 168 12.17 12.69 -15.70
C LEU A 168 13.65 12.30 -15.61
N ARG A 169 14.01 11.39 -14.69
CA ARG A 169 15.40 10.96 -14.53
C ARG A 169 16.02 10.52 -15.85
N THR A 170 17.29 10.81 -16.02
CA THR A 170 18.04 10.35 -17.20
C THR A 170 18.15 8.83 -17.17
N ARG A 171 17.76 8.16 -18.25
CA ARG A 171 17.88 6.72 -18.44
C ARG A 171 19.04 6.44 -19.40
N ASN A 172 19.95 5.54 -19.01
CA ASN A 172 20.95 5.02 -19.94
C ASN A 172 20.26 4.01 -20.89
N PRO A 173 20.26 4.22 -22.22
CA PRO A 173 19.68 3.27 -23.17
C PRO A 173 20.23 1.85 -23.02
N GLU A 174 21.49 1.71 -22.59
CA GLU A 174 22.13 0.40 -22.37
C GLU A 174 21.46 -0.41 -21.26
N ASN A 175 20.78 0.22 -20.29
CA ASN A 175 20.13 -0.50 -19.21
C ASN A 175 18.82 -1.17 -19.66
N GLU A 176 18.27 -0.76 -20.83
CA GLU A 176 17.01 -1.28 -21.39
C GLU A 176 15.82 -1.13 -20.42
N GLU A 177 15.84 -0.07 -19.60
CA GLU A 177 14.81 0.26 -18.61
C GLU A 177 13.55 0.82 -19.27
N GLN A 178 12.38 0.39 -18.76
CA GLN A 178 11.10 0.98 -19.17
C GLN A 178 10.96 2.42 -18.63
N PRO A 179 10.21 3.29 -19.33
CA PRO A 179 9.91 4.62 -18.83
C PRO A 179 9.10 4.54 -17.55
N ILE A 180 9.38 5.47 -16.65
CA ILE A 180 8.54 5.72 -15.48
C ILE A 180 7.42 6.66 -15.93
N HIS A 181 6.19 6.31 -15.58
CA HIS A 181 5.02 7.06 -16.03
C HIS A 181 4.94 8.43 -15.34
N LEU A 182 4.51 9.47 -16.08
CA LEU A 182 4.45 10.85 -15.56
C LEU A 182 3.47 11.02 -14.38
N ALA A 183 2.52 10.08 -14.22
CA ALA A 183 1.64 9.98 -13.04
C ALA A 183 2.42 9.96 -11.71
N TYR A 184 3.65 9.44 -11.69
CA TYR A 184 4.50 9.39 -10.49
C TYR A 184 5.01 10.78 -10.04
N ALA A 185 4.96 11.78 -10.90
CA ALA A 185 5.23 13.18 -10.52
C ALA A 185 4.07 13.81 -9.74
N TYR A 186 2.88 13.21 -9.70
CA TYR A 186 1.70 13.83 -9.11
C TYR A 186 1.31 13.21 -7.77
N VAL A 187 0.77 14.05 -6.88
CA VAL A 187 -0.08 13.64 -5.77
C VAL A 187 -1.54 13.87 -6.19
N TYR A 188 -2.39 12.90 -5.84
CA TYR A 188 -3.82 12.93 -6.10
C TYR A 188 -4.53 13.21 -4.77
N ILE A 189 -5.15 14.39 -4.67
CA ILE A 189 -5.84 14.85 -3.45
C ILE A 189 -7.33 14.74 -3.70
N THR A 190 -8.02 13.94 -2.89
CA THR A 190 -9.48 14.03 -2.86
C THR A 190 -9.88 15.25 -2.05
N ASP A 191 -10.77 16.05 -2.59
CA ASP A 191 -11.33 17.24 -1.95
C ASP A 191 -12.85 17.14 -1.93
N LYS A 192 -13.44 17.32 -0.76
CA LYS A 192 -14.89 17.14 -0.56
C LYS A 192 -15.72 18.08 -1.44
N LEU A 193 -15.18 19.26 -1.79
CA LEU A 193 -15.89 20.33 -2.47
C LEU A 193 -15.35 20.59 -3.89
N GLU A 194 -14.07 20.33 -4.15
CA GLU A 194 -13.44 20.50 -5.46
C GLU A 194 -13.36 19.20 -6.29
N GLY A 195 -13.60 18.03 -5.69
CA GLY A 195 -13.50 16.74 -6.36
C GLY A 195 -12.08 16.18 -6.31
N LEU A 196 -11.43 16.02 -7.47
CA LEU A 196 -10.02 15.62 -7.53
C LEU A 196 -9.15 16.85 -7.77
N VAL A 197 -8.17 17.08 -6.89
CA VAL A 197 -7.09 18.05 -7.10
C VAL A 197 -5.80 17.29 -7.34
N MET A 198 -5.06 17.65 -8.39
CA MET A 198 -3.74 17.07 -8.68
C MET A 198 -2.67 18.15 -8.55
N VAL A 199 -1.59 17.79 -7.87
CA VAL A 199 -0.42 18.66 -7.66
C VAL A 199 0.82 17.93 -8.15
N ASN A 200 1.55 18.54 -9.06
CA ASN A 200 2.86 18.08 -9.48
C ASN A 200 3.87 18.35 -8.36
N VAL A 201 4.45 17.28 -7.85
CA VAL A 201 5.44 17.23 -6.78
C VAL A 201 6.74 16.60 -7.26
N GLY A 202 6.97 16.56 -8.58
CA GLY A 202 8.22 16.09 -9.18
C GLY A 202 9.41 16.96 -8.79
N THR A 203 9.17 18.25 -8.54
CA THR A 203 10.18 19.20 -8.01
C THR A 203 10.80 18.76 -6.69
N LEU A 204 10.05 18.01 -5.87
CA LEU A 204 10.56 17.51 -4.59
C LEU A 204 11.53 16.34 -4.74
N VAL A 205 11.72 15.80 -5.95
CA VAL A 205 12.56 14.62 -6.21
C VAL A 205 13.49 14.79 -7.42
N ASP A 206 13.52 15.97 -8.06
CA ASP A 206 14.34 16.25 -9.24
C ASP A 206 15.77 16.73 -8.90
N GLY A 207 16.02 17.04 -7.63
CA GLY A 207 17.32 17.50 -7.13
C GLY A 207 17.55 19.01 -7.22
N ASP A 208 16.56 19.81 -7.65
CA ASP A 208 16.63 21.26 -7.70
C ASP A 208 15.77 21.90 -6.58
N PRO A 209 16.35 22.29 -5.44
CA PRO A 209 15.59 22.87 -4.34
C PRO A 209 15.02 24.27 -4.67
N ALA A 210 15.50 24.95 -5.72
CA ALA A 210 15.11 26.32 -6.03
C ALA A 210 13.74 26.42 -6.73
N ASN A 211 13.16 25.29 -7.15
CA ASN A 211 11.92 25.26 -7.92
C ASN A 211 10.71 24.72 -7.14
N ASN A 212 10.85 24.50 -5.82
CA ASN A 212 9.84 23.92 -4.93
C ASN A 212 8.66 24.87 -4.61
N PHE A 213 7.91 25.24 -5.64
CA PHE A 213 6.73 26.09 -5.57
C PHE A 213 5.52 25.33 -6.10
N LEU A 214 4.92 24.54 -5.23
CA LEU A 214 3.76 23.73 -5.56
C LEU A 214 2.56 24.63 -5.89
N LYS A 215 1.72 24.16 -6.81
CA LYS A 215 0.51 24.84 -7.24
C LYS A 215 -0.59 23.83 -7.51
N LYS A 216 -1.82 24.34 -7.59
CA LYS A 216 -2.98 23.55 -8.01
C LYS A 216 -2.91 23.35 -9.52
N ASP A 217 -2.37 22.23 -9.98
CA ASP A 217 -2.16 21.97 -11.42
C ASP A 217 -3.44 21.59 -12.14
N ILE A 218 -4.19 20.63 -11.59
CA ILE A 218 -5.48 20.21 -12.15
C ILE A 218 -6.55 20.17 -11.05
N VAL A 219 -7.74 20.66 -11.39
CA VAL A 219 -8.97 20.44 -10.64
C VAL A 219 -9.96 19.74 -11.54
N PHE A 220 -10.38 18.54 -11.16
CA PHE A 220 -11.21 17.69 -11.96
C PHE A 220 -12.46 17.26 -11.18
N ASN A 221 -13.62 17.72 -11.64
CA ASN A 221 -14.92 17.33 -11.10
C ASN A 221 -16.02 17.50 -12.15
N PRO A 222 -16.00 16.69 -13.23
CA PRO A 222 -17.00 16.80 -14.29
C PRO A 222 -18.40 16.58 -13.70
N ASP A 223 -19.33 17.49 -14.01
CA ASP A 223 -20.74 17.44 -13.58
C ASP A 223 -20.96 17.20 -12.06
N GLY A 224 -19.98 17.55 -11.22
CA GLY A 224 -20.04 17.28 -9.78
C GLY A 224 -20.04 15.79 -9.43
N TRP A 225 -19.48 14.91 -10.26
CA TRP A 225 -19.42 13.46 -9.99
C TRP A 225 -18.55 13.10 -8.79
N LEU A 226 -17.58 13.95 -8.44
CA LEU A 226 -16.64 13.75 -7.34
C LEU A 226 -16.97 14.59 -6.10
N ASN A 227 -18.18 15.19 -6.05
CA ASN A 227 -18.65 15.84 -4.83
C ASN A 227 -18.67 14.84 -3.67
N GLY A 228 -18.14 15.26 -2.52
CA GLY A 228 -18.02 14.40 -1.35
C GLY A 228 -16.89 13.38 -1.44
N ALA A 229 -15.87 13.59 -2.30
CA ALA A 229 -14.74 12.67 -2.39
C ALA A 229 -14.08 12.44 -1.02
N THR A 230 -13.93 11.17 -0.63
CA THR A 230 -13.47 10.76 0.71
C THR A 230 -12.08 10.14 0.71
N HIS A 231 -11.76 9.33 -0.29
CA HIS A 231 -10.50 8.60 -0.40
C HIS A 231 -10.24 8.18 -1.85
N SER A 232 -8.98 7.93 -2.20
CA SER A 232 -8.64 7.34 -3.50
C SER A 232 -7.49 6.34 -3.45
N PHE A 233 -7.45 5.45 -4.43
CA PHE A 233 -6.37 4.48 -4.64
C PHE A 233 -5.98 4.46 -6.11
N LEU A 234 -4.68 4.53 -6.41
CA LEU A 234 -4.18 4.47 -7.78
C LEU A 234 -3.70 3.05 -8.12
N ALA A 235 -4.24 2.48 -9.19
CA ALA A 235 -3.77 1.24 -9.78
C ALA A 235 -3.37 1.48 -11.24
N GLY A 236 -2.06 1.52 -11.48
CA GLY A 236 -1.48 1.96 -12.76
C GLY A 236 -1.99 3.36 -13.14
N ARG A 237 -2.65 3.47 -14.29
CA ARG A 237 -3.27 4.71 -14.78
C ARG A 237 -4.68 4.99 -14.24
N TYR A 238 -5.29 4.07 -13.50
CA TYR A 238 -6.67 4.21 -13.03
C TYR A 238 -6.71 4.61 -11.57
N LEU A 239 -7.25 5.80 -11.29
CA LEU A 239 -7.54 6.28 -9.95
C LEU A 239 -8.97 5.92 -9.58
N TYR A 240 -9.12 5.12 -8.54
CA TYR A 240 -10.41 4.76 -7.95
C TYR A 240 -10.73 5.72 -6.82
N VAL A 241 -11.81 6.47 -6.94
CA VAL A 241 -12.21 7.51 -5.98
C VAL A 241 -13.56 7.16 -5.36
N THR A 242 -13.63 7.16 -4.03
CA THR A 242 -14.89 7.06 -3.29
C THR A 242 -15.46 8.45 -3.08
N ALA A 243 -16.74 8.64 -3.37
CA ALA A 243 -17.47 9.91 -3.21
C ALA A 243 -18.94 9.65 -2.83
N ASP A 244 -19.72 10.72 -2.61
CA ASP A 244 -21.12 10.61 -2.18
C ASP A 244 -21.97 9.76 -3.14
N LYS A 245 -21.68 9.84 -4.44
CA LYS A 245 -22.42 9.13 -5.50
C LYS A 245 -22.00 7.65 -5.65
N GLY A 246 -20.92 7.21 -5.02
CA GLY A 246 -20.40 5.83 -5.13
C GLY A 246 -18.91 5.78 -5.43
N LEU A 247 -18.52 4.91 -6.36
CA LEU A 247 -17.13 4.70 -6.77
C LEU A 247 -16.92 5.20 -8.20
N LEU A 248 -15.93 6.06 -8.41
CA LEU A 248 -15.60 6.66 -9.70
C LEU A 248 -14.22 6.17 -10.17
N VAL A 249 -14.07 5.94 -11.47
CA VAL A 249 -12.81 5.52 -12.09
C VAL A 249 -12.31 6.61 -13.01
N ILE A 250 -11.17 7.19 -12.67
CA ILE A 250 -10.54 8.29 -13.39
C ILE A 250 -9.28 7.76 -14.07
N ASP A 251 -9.18 7.95 -15.37
CA ASP A 251 -7.96 7.68 -16.13
C ASP A 251 -7.03 8.89 -16.06
N VAL A 252 -5.81 8.68 -15.57
CA VAL A 252 -4.78 9.70 -15.32
C VAL A 252 -3.49 9.47 -16.13
N ASP A 253 -3.57 8.69 -17.21
CA ASP A 253 -2.47 8.44 -18.13
C ASP A 253 -1.89 9.69 -18.79
N LYS A 254 -2.76 10.65 -19.07
CA LYS A 254 -2.35 12.02 -19.40
C LYS A 254 -2.71 12.88 -18.19
N PRO A 255 -1.78 13.14 -17.25
CA PRO A 255 -2.11 13.89 -16.04
C PRO A 255 -2.73 15.26 -16.31
N SER A 256 -2.37 15.92 -17.41
CA SER A 256 -2.96 17.20 -17.83
C SER A 256 -4.42 17.13 -18.30
N GLU A 257 -4.92 15.93 -18.61
CA GLU A 257 -6.24 15.68 -19.19
C GLU A 257 -6.90 14.44 -18.54
N PRO A 258 -7.20 14.45 -17.23
CA PRO A 258 -7.86 13.33 -16.59
C PRO A 258 -9.26 13.11 -17.16
N ARG A 259 -9.70 11.84 -17.20
CA ARG A 259 -11.02 11.48 -17.76
C ARG A 259 -11.79 10.55 -16.84
N LEU A 260 -13.07 10.82 -16.65
CA LEU A 260 -13.98 9.89 -15.98
C LEU A 260 -14.34 8.77 -16.97
N VAL A 261 -13.79 7.57 -16.75
CA VAL A 261 -13.89 6.44 -17.70
C VAL A 261 -14.77 5.29 -17.20
N GLY A 262 -15.11 5.29 -15.92
CA GLY A 262 -15.92 4.25 -15.31
C GLY A 262 -16.54 4.74 -14.01
N ARG A 263 -17.60 4.06 -13.57
CA ARG A 263 -18.27 4.36 -12.31
C ARG A 263 -19.10 3.16 -11.84
N TYR A 264 -19.27 3.03 -10.54
CA TYR A 264 -20.31 2.24 -9.92
C TYR A 264 -21.21 3.17 -9.10
N ILE A 265 -22.46 3.29 -9.54
CA ILE A 265 -23.51 4.09 -8.89
C ILE A 265 -24.65 3.12 -8.59
N GLY A 266 -24.97 2.93 -7.31
CA GLY A 266 -26.02 2.00 -6.90
C GLY A 266 -25.99 1.71 -5.40
N ASP A 267 -26.96 0.91 -4.95
CA ASP A 267 -27.19 0.66 -3.53
C ASP A 267 -26.17 -0.27 -2.87
N PHE A 268 -25.28 -0.91 -3.63
CA PHE A 268 -24.28 -1.79 -3.04
C PHE A 268 -23.28 -1.04 -2.17
N LEU A 269 -22.94 0.22 -2.48
CA LEU A 269 -22.02 1.03 -1.66
C LEU A 269 -22.80 2.13 -0.94
N LYS A 270 -22.77 2.12 0.40
CA LYS A 270 -23.48 3.05 1.28
C LYS A 270 -22.48 3.93 2.03
N TYR A 271 -22.29 5.17 1.60
CA TYR A 271 -21.32 6.12 2.16
C TYR A 271 -19.88 5.53 2.19
N PRO A 272 -19.27 5.28 1.02
CA PRO A 272 -17.95 4.67 0.94
C PRO A 272 -16.87 5.57 1.56
N ARG A 273 -15.98 4.97 2.36
CA ARG A 273 -15.01 5.67 3.22
C ARG A 273 -13.56 5.48 2.77
N ALA A 274 -13.19 4.28 2.37
CA ALA A 274 -11.85 3.95 1.93
C ALA A 274 -11.89 2.87 0.84
N VAL A 275 -10.84 2.82 0.02
CA VAL A 275 -10.71 1.89 -1.10
C VAL A 275 -9.26 1.42 -1.22
N ALA A 276 -9.07 0.15 -1.53
CA ALA A 276 -7.77 -0.44 -1.86
C ALA A 276 -7.94 -1.57 -2.89
N LEU A 277 -6.90 -1.84 -3.66
CA LEU A 277 -6.90 -2.87 -4.70
C LEU A 277 -5.93 -4.00 -4.33
N GLN A 278 -6.35 -5.25 -4.56
CA GLN A 278 -5.44 -6.38 -4.67
C GLN A 278 -5.76 -7.14 -5.96
N PHE A 279 -4.79 -7.14 -6.88
CA PHE A 279 -4.87 -7.77 -8.19
C PHE A 279 -6.10 -7.33 -9.01
N ARG A 280 -7.21 -8.07 -8.96
CA ARG A 280 -8.43 -7.79 -9.75
C ARG A 280 -9.64 -7.40 -8.92
N TYR A 281 -9.47 -7.28 -7.61
CA TYR A 281 -10.55 -6.96 -6.68
C TYR A 281 -10.28 -5.64 -5.97
N LEU A 282 -11.28 -4.77 -6.00
CA LEU A 282 -11.35 -3.60 -5.14
C LEU A 282 -12.08 -3.96 -3.86
N PHE A 283 -11.47 -3.61 -2.74
CA PHE A 283 -12.07 -3.65 -1.43
C PHE A 283 -12.48 -2.23 -1.06
N VAL A 284 -13.68 -2.06 -0.54
CA VAL A 284 -14.24 -0.77 -0.13
C VAL A 284 -14.86 -0.93 1.24
N THR A 285 -14.46 -0.08 2.18
CA THR A 285 -15.18 0.05 3.46
C THR A 285 -16.24 1.12 3.33
N ASP A 286 -17.44 0.82 3.82
CA ASP A 286 -18.57 1.75 3.81
C ASP A 286 -19.28 1.72 5.18
N SER A 287 -20.45 2.34 5.27
CA SER A 287 -21.21 2.39 6.53
C SER A 287 -21.74 1.03 7.03
N GLU A 288 -21.75 -0.01 6.20
CA GLU A 288 -22.28 -1.34 6.54
C GLU A 288 -21.16 -2.39 6.75
N GLY A 289 -19.95 -2.12 6.28
CA GLY A 289 -18.79 -2.97 6.53
C GLY A 289 -17.75 -2.94 5.42
N LEU A 290 -17.18 -4.11 5.11
CA LEU A 290 -16.23 -4.31 4.00
C LEU A 290 -16.94 -4.95 2.81
N LYS A 291 -16.80 -4.36 1.63
CA LYS A 291 -17.43 -4.81 0.38
C LYS A 291 -16.42 -4.96 -0.73
N VAL A 292 -16.71 -5.85 -1.68
CA VAL A 292 -15.80 -6.22 -2.77
C VAL A 292 -16.44 -5.97 -4.13
N LEU A 293 -15.68 -5.35 -5.02
CA LEU A 293 -16.01 -5.19 -6.43
C LEU A 293 -14.96 -5.89 -7.30
N ASP A 294 -15.41 -6.61 -8.33
CA ASP A 294 -14.56 -7.13 -9.40
C ASP A 294 -14.22 -5.98 -10.36
N VAL A 295 -12.92 -5.77 -10.58
CA VAL A 295 -12.35 -4.80 -11.52
C VAL A 295 -11.38 -5.47 -12.51
N THR A 296 -11.57 -6.76 -12.81
CA THR A 296 -10.89 -7.47 -13.91
C THR A 296 -10.93 -6.64 -15.20
N LYS A 297 -12.04 -5.92 -15.42
CA LYS A 297 -12.11 -4.78 -16.34
C LYS A 297 -12.07 -3.47 -15.53
N PRO A 298 -10.96 -2.72 -15.51
CA PRO A 298 -10.78 -1.58 -14.61
C PRO A 298 -11.85 -0.49 -14.69
N THR A 299 -12.45 -0.29 -15.87
CA THR A 299 -13.48 0.73 -16.12
C THR A 299 -14.91 0.26 -15.87
N GLU A 300 -15.12 -1.03 -15.58
CA GLU A 300 -16.43 -1.65 -15.32
C GLU A 300 -16.45 -2.30 -13.91
N PRO A 301 -16.38 -1.51 -12.82
CA PRO A 301 -16.47 -2.07 -11.46
C PRO A 301 -17.82 -2.78 -11.24
N LYS A 302 -17.78 -4.05 -10.81
CA LYS A 302 -18.97 -4.89 -10.60
C LYS A 302 -19.05 -5.38 -9.16
N PRO A 303 -20.17 -5.16 -8.45
CA PRO A 303 -20.39 -5.75 -7.14
C PRO A 303 -20.23 -7.26 -7.14
N VAL A 304 -19.59 -7.79 -6.10
CA VAL A 304 -19.53 -9.22 -5.86
C VAL A 304 -20.58 -9.58 -4.81
N THR A 305 -21.59 -10.37 -5.19
CA THR A 305 -22.75 -10.68 -4.31
C THR A 305 -22.35 -11.29 -2.97
N GLY A 306 -21.39 -12.23 -2.96
CA GLY A 306 -20.85 -12.82 -1.72
C GLY A 306 -19.78 -11.97 -1.02
N GLY A 307 -19.33 -10.90 -1.68
CA GLY A 307 -18.22 -10.05 -1.27
C GLY A 307 -18.62 -9.01 -0.23
N VAL A 308 -19.43 -9.37 0.76
CA VAL A 308 -19.95 -8.45 1.78
C VAL A 308 -19.68 -9.03 3.17
N LEU A 309 -18.90 -8.32 3.98
CA LEU A 309 -18.67 -8.61 5.38
C LEU A 309 -19.18 -7.44 6.23
N LYS A 310 -20.24 -7.69 7.00
CA LYS A 310 -20.80 -6.69 7.91
C LYS A 310 -19.83 -6.40 9.05
N LEU A 311 -19.61 -5.12 9.34
CA LEU A 311 -18.80 -4.64 10.45
C LEU A 311 -19.49 -3.41 11.06
N ALA A 312 -19.43 -3.27 12.38
CA ALA A 312 -20.17 -2.22 13.08
C ALA A 312 -19.72 -0.80 12.70
N ASN A 313 -18.42 -0.61 12.44
CA ASN A 313 -17.87 0.69 12.11
C ASN A 313 -16.58 0.58 11.28
N ALA A 314 -16.67 0.02 10.07
CA ALA A 314 -15.51 -0.10 9.18
C ALA A 314 -14.97 1.28 8.76
N GLN A 315 -13.72 1.56 9.10
CA GLN A 315 -12.98 2.78 8.77
C GLN A 315 -11.87 2.45 7.75
N ARG A 316 -10.73 3.16 7.79
CA ARG A 316 -9.61 2.86 6.89
C ARG A 316 -9.01 1.49 7.21
N PHE A 317 -8.52 0.84 6.16
CA PHE A 317 -8.02 -0.53 6.22
C PHE A 317 -6.75 -0.68 5.36
N TYR A 318 -6.07 -1.80 5.55
CA TYR A 318 -4.88 -2.17 4.80
C TYR A 318 -4.94 -3.62 4.34
N LEU A 319 -4.50 -3.89 3.11
CA LEU A 319 -4.44 -5.23 2.53
C LEU A 319 -3.01 -5.78 2.66
N ALA A 320 -2.85 -6.93 3.31
CA ALA A 320 -1.56 -7.60 3.41
C ALA A 320 -1.72 -9.11 3.14
N ARG A 321 -1.15 -9.59 2.03
CA ARG A 321 -1.30 -10.99 1.56
C ARG A 321 -2.78 -11.40 1.54
N THR A 322 -3.15 -12.47 2.25
CA THR A 322 -4.52 -13.00 2.28
C THR A 322 -5.40 -12.35 3.36
N TYR A 323 -4.98 -11.24 3.97
CA TYR A 323 -5.74 -10.57 5.02
C TYR A 323 -6.01 -9.10 4.71
N ALA A 324 -7.19 -8.63 5.10
CA ALA A 324 -7.49 -7.21 5.27
C ALA A 324 -7.54 -6.88 6.77
N TYR A 325 -6.87 -5.81 7.16
CA TYR A 325 -6.86 -5.28 8.51
C TYR A 325 -7.72 -4.03 8.52
N VAL A 326 -8.89 -4.09 9.13
CA VAL A 326 -9.88 -3.02 9.10
C VAL A 326 -9.97 -2.39 10.48
N ALA A 327 -9.75 -1.08 10.58
CA ALA A 327 -10.08 -0.34 11.79
C ALA A 327 -11.61 -0.31 11.96
N ASN A 328 -12.12 -0.82 13.08
CA ASN A 328 -13.54 -1.06 13.31
C ASN A 328 -14.08 -0.27 14.54
N GLY A 329 -13.54 0.93 14.78
CA GLY A 329 -13.97 1.81 15.85
C GLY A 329 -13.84 1.16 17.24
N ALA A 330 -14.99 1.05 17.93
CA ALA A 330 -15.10 0.54 19.30
C ALA A 330 -14.75 -0.94 19.47
N GLU A 331 -14.81 -1.73 18.40
CA GLU A 331 -14.51 -3.17 18.43
C GLU A 331 -13.02 -3.45 18.17
N GLY A 332 -12.20 -2.42 17.96
CA GLY A 332 -10.77 -2.56 17.68
C GLY A 332 -10.51 -2.89 16.20
N LEU A 333 -9.59 -3.80 15.92
CA LEU A 333 -9.25 -4.23 14.57
C LEU A 333 -10.03 -5.48 14.17
N ALA A 334 -10.75 -5.42 13.05
CA ALA A 334 -11.24 -6.62 12.38
C ALA A 334 -10.16 -7.15 11.44
N ILE A 335 -9.73 -8.39 11.68
CA ILE A 335 -8.79 -9.12 10.81
C ILE A 335 -9.62 -10.06 9.95
N VAL A 336 -9.63 -9.78 8.65
CA VAL A 336 -10.52 -10.42 7.68
C VAL A 336 -9.70 -11.28 6.74
N ASP A 337 -10.05 -12.56 6.63
CA ASP A 337 -9.52 -13.44 5.61
C ASP A 337 -10.16 -13.07 4.26
N ILE A 338 -9.31 -12.70 3.31
CA ILE A 338 -9.64 -12.32 1.94
C ILE A 338 -8.96 -13.23 0.91
N GLU A 339 -8.46 -14.41 1.32
CA GLU A 339 -7.86 -15.41 0.43
C GLU A 339 -8.76 -15.67 -0.77
N LYS A 340 -10.07 -15.79 -0.51
CA LYS A 340 -11.15 -15.80 -1.50
C LYS A 340 -11.89 -14.46 -1.48
N PRO A 341 -11.54 -13.49 -2.36
CA PRO A 341 -12.10 -12.14 -2.31
C PRO A 341 -13.62 -12.08 -2.48
N GLU A 342 -14.21 -13.08 -3.12
CA GLU A 342 -15.65 -13.14 -3.36
C GLU A 342 -16.46 -13.61 -2.13
N GLN A 343 -15.77 -14.09 -1.08
CA GLN A 343 -16.37 -14.59 0.16
C GLN A 343 -15.48 -14.20 1.36
N PRO A 344 -15.26 -12.90 1.62
CA PRO A 344 -14.44 -12.47 2.74
C PRO A 344 -15.09 -12.90 4.05
N LYS A 345 -14.29 -13.35 5.01
CA LYS A 345 -14.78 -13.79 6.33
C LYS A 345 -13.96 -13.18 7.45
N LEU A 346 -14.63 -12.82 8.54
CA LEU A 346 -13.94 -12.39 9.75
C LEU A 346 -13.13 -13.58 10.30
N ASP A 347 -11.81 -13.43 10.40
CA ASP A 347 -10.96 -14.43 11.06
C ASP A 347 -10.95 -14.22 12.57
N GLN A 348 -10.73 -12.97 13.00
CA GLN A 348 -10.77 -12.58 14.41
C GLN A 348 -10.98 -11.08 14.59
N MET A 349 -11.52 -10.71 15.75
CA MET A 349 -11.56 -9.32 16.24
C MET A 349 -10.49 -9.13 17.30
N PHE A 350 -9.70 -8.07 17.19
CA PHE A 350 -8.63 -7.77 18.14
C PHE A 350 -8.80 -6.36 18.75
N ASN A 351 -9.08 -6.31 20.06
CA ASN A 351 -9.23 -5.05 20.79
C ASN A 351 -8.30 -4.92 22.02
N ALA A 352 -7.37 -5.86 22.20
CA ALA A 352 -6.47 -5.95 23.35
C ALA A 352 -7.18 -5.81 24.72
N GLY A 353 -8.32 -6.49 24.91
CA GLY A 353 -9.09 -6.42 26.15
C GLY A 353 -9.88 -5.12 26.29
N GLY A 354 -10.32 -4.53 25.17
CA GLY A 354 -11.11 -3.28 25.13
C GLY A 354 -10.29 -2.00 25.15
N VAL A 355 -8.96 -2.11 25.12
CA VAL A 355 -8.02 -0.98 25.09
C VAL A 355 -8.04 -0.27 23.73
N LEU A 356 -8.21 -1.02 22.63
CA LEU A 356 -8.48 -0.46 21.31
C LEU A 356 -9.99 -0.29 21.14
N ASN A 357 -10.46 0.95 21.21
CA ASN A 357 -11.89 1.27 21.23
C ASN A 357 -12.26 2.56 20.47
N ASP A 358 -11.34 3.12 19.68
CA ASP A 358 -11.60 4.23 18.75
C ASP A 358 -10.69 4.09 17.52
N THR A 359 -10.58 2.89 16.96
CA THR A 359 -9.70 2.65 15.80
C THR A 359 -10.24 3.33 14.54
N ARG A 360 -9.38 4.09 13.84
CA ARG A 360 -9.73 4.89 12.66
C ARG A 360 -8.93 4.56 11.41
N ALA A 361 -7.67 4.17 11.57
CA ALA A 361 -6.81 3.74 10.49
C ALA A 361 -5.76 2.74 10.96
N VAL A 362 -5.30 1.89 10.04
CA VAL A 362 -4.25 0.90 10.29
C VAL A 362 -3.34 0.81 9.06
N GLN A 363 -2.04 0.63 9.31
CA GLN A 363 -1.04 0.35 8.29
C GLN A 363 -0.25 -0.89 8.72
N ILE A 364 0.03 -1.79 7.77
CA ILE A 364 0.85 -2.98 8.00
C ILE A 364 2.22 -2.78 7.35
N GLY A 365 3.24 -3.30 8.01
CA GLY A 365 4.61 -3.30 7.50
C GLY A 365 5.50 -4.20 8.33
N ALA A 366 6.69 -4.45 7.82
CA ALA A 366 7.69 -5.28 8.44
C ALA A 366 8.85 -4.44 8.98
N VAL A 367 9.39 -4.91 10.10
CA VAL A 367 10.71 -4.53 10.61
C VAL A 367 11.44 -5.84 10.89
N ASN A 368 12.58 -6.04 10.23
CA ASN A 368 13.32 -7.29 10.24
C ASN A 368 12.43 -8.51 9.90
N ALA A 369 12.37 -9.53 10.76
CA ALA A 369 11.61 -10.77 10.53
C ALA A 369 10.20 -10.77 11.16
N SER A 370 9.63 -9.59 11.45
CA SER A 370 8.31 -9.47 12.08
C SER A 370 7.44 -8.45 11.36
N MET A 371 6.13 -8.67 11.37
CA MET A 371 5.12 -7.78 10.83
C MET A 371 4.39 -7.06 11.97
N PHE A 372 4.16 -5.77 11.78
CA PHE A 372 3.55 -4.87 12.74
C PHE A 372 2.35 -4.16 12.11
N ALA A 373 1.36 -3.85 12.94
CA ALA A 373 0.30 -2.93 12.62
C ALA A 373 0.49 -1.65 13.43
N LEU A 374 0.59 -0.52 12.74
CA LEU A 374 0.51 0.81 13.35
C LEU A 374 -0.93 1.29 13.21
N VAL A 375 -1.58 1.58 14.34
CA VAL A 375 -3.01 1.90 14.39
C VAL A 375 -3.23 3.29 14.98
N ALA A 376 -3.96 4.12 14.25
CA ALA A 376 -4.56 5.33 14.78
C ALA A 376 -5.82 4.95 15.57
N ASP A 377 -5.75 5.01 16.89
CA ASP A 377 -6.83 4.64 17.84
C ASP A 377 -7.48 5.89 18.43
N GLY A 378 -7.74 6.89 17.59
CA GLY A 378 -8.56 8.05 17.92
C GLY A 378 -8.13 8.71 19.21
N LYS A 379 -9.06 8.83 20.17
CA LYS A 379 -8.80 9.43 21.50
C LYS A 379 -7.67 8.78 22.30
N ASN A 380 -7.23 7.57 21.93
CA ASN A 380 -6.18 6.82 22.63
C ASN A 380 -4.78 7.01 21.99
N GLY A 381 -4.68 7.68 20.85
CA GLY A 381 -3.42 7.93 20.14
C GLY A 381 -2.95 6.76 19.26
N LEU A 382 -1.64 6.57 19.18
CA LEU A 382 -1.02 5.50 18.39
C LEU A 382 -0.97 4.19 19.19
N ARG A 383 -1.29 3.08 18.52
CA ARG A 383 -1.03 1.71 19.00
C ARG A 383 -0.06 1.00 18.06
N VAL A 384 0.87 0.26 18.65
CA VAL A 384 1.81 -0.62 17.94
C VAL A 384 1.48 -2.06 18.29
N ILE A 385 1.10 -2.84 17.29
CA ILE A 385 0.73 -4.24 17.45
C ILE A 385 1.72 -5.10 16.70
N GLN A 386 2.28 -6.10 17.37
CA GLN A 386 3.03 -7.17 16.74
C GLN A 386 2.04 -8.20 16.18
N VAL A 387 2.01 -8.37 14.86
CA VAL A 387 1.01 -9.17 14.16
C VAL A 387 1.54 -10.58 13.88
N ILE A 388 2.76 -10.67 13.33
CA ILE A 388 3.46 -11.92 13.03
C ILE A 388 4.91 -11.77 13.49
N SER A 389 5.39 -12.75 14.25
CA SER A 389 6.77 -12.84 14.73
C SER A 389 7.13 -14.32 15.03
N PRO A 390 8.42 -14.64 15.20
CA PRO A 390 8.85 -15.98 15.62
C PRO A 390 8.22 -16.47 16.92
N GLU A 391 7.87 -15.58 17.85
CA GLU A 391 7.33 -15.94 19.16
C GLU A 391 5.83 -16.23 19.15
N ASN A 392 5.04 -15.43 18.42
CA ASN A 392 3.58 -15.49 18.50
C ASN A 392 2.93 -16.31 17.37
N VAL A 393 3.64 -16.59 16.27
CA VAL A 393 3.08 -17.27 15.09
C VAL A 393 3.95 -18.47 14.69
N PRO A 394 3.46 -19.71 14.87
CA PRO A 394 4.10 -20.89 14.27
C PRO A 394 4.21 -20.73 12.76
N GLN A 395 5.31 -21.20 12.16
CA GLN A 395 5.54 -21.08 10.71
C GLN A 395 5.45 -19.63 10.19
N HIS A 396 5.84 -18.63 10.98
CA HIS A 396 5.85 -17.21 10.61
C HIS A 396 6.54 -16.90 9.26
N MET A 397 7.42 -17.79 8.79
CA MET A 397 8.10 -17.68 7.48
C MET A 397 7.23 -18.10 6.28
N GLY A 398 6.02 -18.62 6.50
CA GLY A 398 5.11 -19.03 5.45
C GLY A 398 4.61 -17.85 4.58
N PHE A 399 3.96 -18.16 3.46
CA PHE A 399 3.43 -17.13 2.55
C PHE A 399 2.34 -16.28 3.19
N SER A 400 1.45 -16.83 4.02
CA SER A 400 0.42 -16.04 4.72
C SER A 400 0.00 -16.74 6.02
N PRO A 401 0.89 -16.81 7.02
CA PRO A 401 0.57 -17.47 8.29
C PRO A 401 -0.56 -16.72 9.02
N LYS A 402 -1.35 -17.45 9.80
CA LYS A 402 -2.46 -16.85 10.56
C LYS A 402 -1.93 -15.80 11.57
N PRO A 403 -2.38 -14.54 11.50
CA PRO A 403 -1.96 -13.49 12.43
C PRO A 403 -2.30 -13.82 13.88
N ASN A 404 -1.41 -13.48 14.81
CA ASN A 404 -1.66 -13.58 16.25
C ASN A 404 -1.31 -12.25 16.93
N PRO A 405 -2.18 -11.23 16.83
CA PRO A 405 -1.88 -9.86 17.22
C PRO A 405 -1.63 -9.72 18.74
N LYS A 406 -0.59 -8.95 19.08
CA LYS A 406 -0.26 -8.56 20.46
C LYS A 406 0.03 -7.07 20.52
N LEU A 407 -0.66 -6.34 21.39
CA LEU A 407 -0.34 -4.94 21.68
C LEU A 407 1.00 -4.88 22.41
N ILE A 408 1.96 -4.14 21.85
CA ILE A 408 3.33 -4.04 22.41
C ILE A 408 3.72 -2.62 22.81
N ALA A 409 3.12 -1.59 22.19
CA ALA A 409 3.42 -0.21 22.54
C ALA A 409 2.23 0.72 22.30
N THR A 410 2.22 1.86 23.00
CA THR A 410 1.24 2.92 22.81
C THR A 410 1.88 4.29 22.96
N TYR A 411 1.36 5.28 22.23
CA TYR A 411 1.73 6.69 22.42
C TYR A 411 0.47 7.56 22.43
N PRO A 412 0.18 8.28 23.53
CA PRO A 412 -0.94 9.21 23.56
C PRO A 412 -0.63 10.46 22.74
N THR A 413 -1.55 10.84 21.85
CA THR A 413 -1.50 12.11 21.13
C THR A 413 -2.38 13.15 21.83
N SER A 414 -2.08 14.45 21.70
CA SER A 414 -2.92 15.52 22.28
C SER A 414 -4.33 15.56 21.71
N GLY A 415 -4.48 15.17 20.44
CA GLY A 415 -5.76 15.07 19.73
C GLY A 415 -6.04 13.66 19.23
N PRO A 416 -7.23 13.39 18.68
CA PRO A 416 -7.57 12.07 18.17
C PRO A 416 -6.64 11.64 17.03
N ALA A 417 -5.98 10.50 17.15
CA ALA A 417 -5.24 9.90 16.05
C ALA A 417 -6.22 9.43 14.96
N VAL A 418 -6.14 10.00 13.76
CA VAL A 418 -7.05 9.70 12.64
C VAL A 418 -6.37 9.01 11.46
N ALA A 419 -5.06 9.16 11.32
CA ALA A 419 -4.28 8.58 10.22
C ALA A 419 -2.89 8.16 10.70
N VAL A 420 -2.33 7.15 10.03
CA VAL A 420 -0.92 6.74 10.17
C VAL A 420 -0.34 6.55 8.78
N SER A 421 0.91 6.97 8.57
CA SER A 421 1.58 6.81 7.28
C SER A 421 1.80 5.35 6.97
N ARG A 422 1.54 4.98 5.71
CA ARG A 422 2.00 3.68 5.18
C ARG A 422 3.52 3.61 5.13
N GLY A 423 4.04 2.39 5.13
CA GLY A 423 5.48 2.12 5.02
C GLY A 423 6.03 2.35 3.62
N LEU A 424 7.34 2.24 3.50
CA LEU A 424 8.07 2.23 2.24
C LEU A 424 7.69 0.99 1.42
N ASP A 425 7.23 1.21 0.19
CA ASP A 425 6.86 0.14 -0.74
C ASP A 425 8.12 -0.64 -1.13
N ARG A 426 8.25 -1.87 -0.64
CA ARG A 426 9.43 -2.73 -0.88
C ARG A 426 9.15 -3.92 -1.79
N ASP A 427 7.88 -4.29 -1.96
CA ASP A 427 7.46 -5.46 -2.73
C ASP A 427 6.83 -5.10 -4.08
N ARG A 428 6.79 -3.82 -4.43
CA ARG A 428 6.24 -3.31 -5.69
C ARG A 428 7.35 -2.91 -6.64
N VAL A 429 7.31 -3.47 -7.86
CA VAL A 429 8.32 -3.23 -8.91
C VAL A 429 7.72 -2.77 -10.23
N VAL A 430 6.40 -2.92 -10.38
CA VAL A 430 5.62 -2.53 -11.54
C VAL A 430 4.21 -2.14 -11.10
N ASP A 431 3.58 -1.25 -11.85
CA ASP A 431 2.16 -0.94 -11.67
C ASP A 431 1.25 -1.80 -12.54
N GLU A 432 -0.05 -1.68 -12.31
CA GLU A 432 -1.11 -2.43 -12.98
C GLU A 432 -1.25 -2.07 -14.48
N SER A 433 -0.53 -1.04 -14.95
CA SER A 433 -0.40 -0.66 -16.35
C SER A 433 0.91 -1.12 -16.99
N GLY A 434 1.77 -1.83 -16.24
CA GLY A 434 3.04 -2.36 -16.72
C GLY A 434 4.18 -1.34 -16.74
N ASN A 435 4.03 -0.20 -16.04
CA ASN A 435 5.11 0.76 -15.90
C ASN A 435 6.03 0.34 -14.76
N GLN A 436 7.33 0.31 -15.05
CA GLN A 436 8.37 -0.04 -14.09
C GLN A 436 8.52 1.04 -13.01
N THR A 437 8.60 0.63 -11.74
CA THR A 437 8.73 1.55 -10.59
C THR A 437 10.10 1.49 -9.91
N VAL A 438 10.91 0.46 -10.22
CA VAL A 438 12.26 0.27 -9.65
C VAL A 438 13.25 -0.18 -10.72
N VAL A 439 14.53 0.13 -10.56
CA VAL A 439 15.59 -0.33 -11.45
C VAL A 439 16.12 -1.69 -10.98
N PHE A 440 16.24 -2.65 -11.90
CA PHE A 440 16.82 -3.96 -11.60
C PHE A 440 18.33 -3.96 -11.82
N GLY A 441 19.07 -4.67 -10.97
CA GLY A 441 20.55 -4.70 -11.01
C GLY A 441 21.17 -5.51 -12.16
N ARG A 442 20.38 -5.92 -13.16
CA ARG A 442 20.86 -6.65 -14.35
C ARG A 442 20.34 -5.95 -15.59
N ARG A 443 21.24 -5.70 -16.55
CA ARG A 443 20.88 -5.15 -17.85
C ARG A 443 19.79 -5.99 -18.54
N GLY A 444 18.78 -5.33 -19.09
CA GLY A 444 17.64 -6.00 -19.74
C GLY A 444 16.65 -6.64 -18.77
N ALA A 445 16.90 -6.65 -17.47
CA ALA A 445 15.91 -7.08 -16.49
C ALA A 445 14.88 -5.97 -16.30
N ARG A 446 13.63 -6.26 -16.67
CA ARG A 446 12.46 -5.40 -16.48
C ARG A 446 11.30 -6.24 -15.96
N PRO A 447 10.31 -5.62 -15.29
CA PRO A 447 9.06 -6.31 -15.02
C PRO A 447 8.29 -6.58 -16.32
N PHE A 448 7.26 -7.41 -16.23
CA PHE A 448 6.36 -7.66 -17.35
C PHE A 448 5.60 -6.37 -17.72
N ASN A 449 5.42 -6.12 -19.02
CA ASN A 449 4.48 -5.10 -19.46
C ASN A 449 3.03 -5.62 -19.33
N LYS A 450 2.04 -4.72 -19.47
CA LYS A 450 0.63 -5.07 -19.33
C LYS A 450 0.20 -6.28 -20.17
N THR A 451 0.54 -6.31 -21.45
CA THR A 451 0.17 -7.41 -22.36
C THR A 451 0.79 -8.74 -21.94
N GLU A 452 2.00 -8.74 -21.38
CA GLU A 452 2.64 -9.92 -20.82
C GLU A 452 1.98 -10.37 -19.52
N MET A 453 1.70 -9.42 -18.62
CA MET A 453 1.00 -9.69 -17.35
C MET A 453 -0.39 -10.30 -17.58
N GLU A 454 -1.16 -9.74 -18.50
CA GLU A 454 -2.50 -10.22 -18.84
C GLU A 454 -2.51 -11.68 -19.29
N LYS A 455 -1.46 -12.19 -19.94
CA LYS A 455 -1.38 -13.60 -20.36
C LYS A 455 -1.33 -14.58 -19.19
N PHE A 456 -0.91 -14.14 -18.00
CA PHE A 456 -0.92 -14.98 -16.81
C PHE A 456 -2.33 -15.23 -16.27
N TYR A 457 -3.30 -14.36 -16.56
CA TYR A 457 -4.60 -14.43 -15.91
C TYR A 457 -5.81 -14.20 -16.81
N LEU A 458 -5.61 -13.81 -18.07
CA LEU A 458 -6.66 -13.65 -19.06
C LEU A 458 -6.44 -14.55 -20.27
N ARG A 459 -7.53 -15.09 -20.79
CA ARG A 459 -7.59 -15.72 -22.11
C ARG A 459 -8.86 -15.24 -22.81
N ASN A 460 -8.71 -14.69 -24.01
CA ASN A 460 -9.81 -14.07 -24.76
C ASN A 460 -10.57 -13.00 -23.95
N GLY A 461 -9.86 -12.23 -23.13
CA GLY A 461 -10.43 -11.15 -22.31
C GLY A 461 -11.24 -11.61 -21.09
N GLN A 462 -11.19 -12.90 -20.74
CA GLN A 462 -11.85 -13.46 -19.56
C GLN A 462 -10.81 -14.09 -18.61
N PRO A 463 -11.07 -14.10 -17.29
CA PRO A 463 -10.22 -14.82 -16.34
C PRO A 463 -9.96 -16.26 -16.79
N TYR A 464 -8.68 -16.62 -16.87
CA TYR A 464 -8.25 -17.98 -17.18
C TYR A 464 -7.79 -18.66 -15.89
N ALA A 465 -8.60 -19.61 -15.42
CA ALA A 465 -8.34 -20.35 -14.19
C ALA A 465 -7.86 -21.78 -14.45
N VAL A 466 -6.96 -22.26 -13.61
CA VAL A 466 -6.32 -23.58 -13.70
C VAL A 466 -6.45 -24.36 -12.40
N GLU A 467 -6.18 -25.65 -12.48
CA GLU A 467 -5.98 -26.50 -11.30
C GLU A 467 -4.56 -27.06 -11.33
N ASP A 468 -4.01 -27.29 -10.15
CA ASP A 468 -2.76 -28.00 -10.00
C ASP A 468 -2.85 -29.43 -10.53
N VAL A 469 -1.72 -29.91 -11.04
CA VAL A 469 -1.57 -31.25 -11.60
C VAL A 469 -0.79 -32.11 -10.64
N VAL A 470 -1.26 -33.33 -10.41
CA VAL A 470 -0.61 -34.34 -9.58
C VAL A 470 -0.38 -35.62 -10.39
N LEU A 471 0.70 -36.32 -10.09
CA LEU A 471 0.93 -37.66 -10.61
C LEU A 471 0.28 -38.66 -9.67
N ASN A 472 -0.71 -39.41 -10.15
CA ASN A 472 -1.37 -40.45 -9.38
C ASN A 472 -1.49 -41.72 -10.24
N ASN A 473 -0.97 -42.84 -9.72
CA ASN A 473 -0.82 -44.12 -10.42
C ASN A 473 -0.15 -44.01 -11.81
N GLY A 474 0.88 -43.16 -11.93
CA GLY A 474 1.62 -42.97 -13.19
C GLY A 474 0.88 -42.15 -14.25
N GLN A 475 -0.32 -41.66 -13.97
CA GLN A 475 -1.07 -40.75 -14.83
C GLN A 475 -1.10 -39.33 -14.23
N LEU A 476 -0.83 -38.33 -15.06
CA LEU A 476 -1.03 -36.94 -14.70
C LEU A 476 -2.52 -36.66 -14.65
N GLN A 477 -2.98 -36.06 -13.55
CA GLN A 477 -4.37 -35.70 -13.34
C GLN A 477 -4.43 -34.32 -12.68
N THR A 478 -5.48 -33.55 -12.94
CA THR A 478 -5.76 -32.36 -12.11
C THR A 478 -6.04 -32.79 -10.66
N ARG A 479 -5.95 -31.86 -9.70
CA ARG A 479 -6.35 -32.13 -8.31
C ARG A 479 -7.81 -32.62 -8.18
N SER A 480 -8.70 -32.25 -9.10
CA SER A 480 -10.07 -32.77 -9.16
C SER A 480 -10.19 -34.18 -9.76
N GLY A 481 -9.09 -34.81 -10.18
CA GLY A 481 -9.06 -36.16 -10.75
C GLY A 481 -9.29 -36.23 -12.26
N GLN A 482 -9.30 -35.09 -12.96
CA GLN A 482 -9.39 -35.09 -14.42
C GLN A 482 -8.06 -35.57 -15.01
N ALA A 483 -8.06 -36.78 -15.58
CA ALA A 483 -6.89 -37.33 -16.26
C ALA A 483 -6.46 -36.42 -17.42
N LEU A 484 -5.18 -36.07 -17.45
CA LEU A 484 -4.58 -35.29 -18.51
C LEU A 484 -4.02 -36.24 -19.56
N LYS A 485 -4.51 -36.09 -20.81
CA LYS A 485 -3.91 -36.79 -21.95
C LYS A 485 -2.65 -36.04 -22.38
N PRO A 486 -1.51 -36.71 -22.58
CA PRO A 486 -0.35 -36.09 -23.20
C PRO A 486 -0.78 -35.46 -24.52
N ASN A 487 -0.47 -34.18 -24.70
CA ASN A 487 -0.90 -33.47 -25.90
C ASN A 487 -0.07 -33.97 -27.10
N GLU A 488 -0.66 -34.77 -27.98
CA GLU A 488 0.01 -35.31 -29.19
C GLU A 488 0.55 -34.21 -30.13
N GLN A 489 0.11 -32.97 -29.96
CA GLN A 489 0.55 -31.79 -30.72
C GLN A 489 1.80 -31.11 -30.17
N PHE A 490 2.31 -31.48 -29.00
CA PHE A 490 3.54 -30.89 -28.48
C PHE A 490 4.74 -31.57 -29.15
N LYS A 491 5.12 -31.08 -30.34
CA LYS A 491 6.47 -31.33 -30.85
C LYS A 491 7.43 -30.59 -29.92
N PRO A 492 8.42 -31.26 -29.30
CA PRO A 492 9.51 -30.56 -28.62
C PRO A 492 10.04 -29.48 -29.57
N MET A 493 10.30 -28.26 -29.06
CA MET A 493 11.04 -27.29 -29.87
C MET A 493 12.33 -27.98 -30.33
N ASP A 494 12.58 -27.94 -31.63
CA ASP A 494 13.86 -28.38 -32.18
C ASP A 494 14.96 -27.54 -31.52
N GLU A 495 15.74 -28.16 -30.63
CA GLU A 495 16.83 -27.49 -29.91
C GLU A 495 17.88 -26.93 -30.87
N SER A 496 17.92 -27.39 -32.13
CA SER A 496 18.78 -26.82 -33.17
C SER A 496 18.31 -25.45 -33.68
N ALA A 497 17.05 -25.09 -33.47
CA ALA A 497 16.47 -23.79 -33.83
C ALA A 497 16.50 -22.77 -32.67
N ALA A 498 16.85 -23.21 -31.45
CA ALA A 498 17.16 -22.30 -30.37
C ALA A 498 18.46 -21.58 -30.72
N THR A 499 18.36 -20.31 -31.13
CA THR A 499 19.52 -19.44 -31.21
C THR A 499 20.21 -19.47 -29.85
N LYS A 500 21.42 -20.05 -29.80
CA LYS A 500 22.26 -19.95 -28.61
C LYS A 500 22.30 -18.47 -28.25
N PRO A 501 21.97 -18.07 -27.00
CA PRO A 501 22.10 -16.68 -26.62
C PRO A 501 23.52 -16.26 -26.98
N VAL A 502 23.65 -15.24 -27.83
CA VAL A 502 24.94 -14.66 -28.15
C VAL A 502 25.53 -14.27 -26.81
N ALA A 503 26.63 -14.92 -26.42
CA ALA A 503 27.33 -14.59 -25.20
C ALA A 503 27.78 -13.13 -25.35
N GLN A 504 27.05 -12.21 -24.73
CA GLN A 504 27.55 -10.85 -24.57
C GLN A 504 28.83 -10.96 -23.75
N GLU A 505 29.92 -10.35 -24.23
CA GLU A 505 31.18 -10.32 -23.52
C GLU A 505 30.91 -9.86 -22.07
N ARG A 506 31.30 -10.69 -21.10
CA ARG A 506 31.30 -10.27 -19.71
C ARG A 506 32.18 -9.03 -19.60
N LEU A 507 31.58 -7.90 -19.26
CA LEU A 507 32.34 -6.73 -18.85
C LEU A 507 33.25 -7.14 -17.69
N ILE A 508 34.56 -7.05 -17.93
CA ILE A 508 35.57 -7.05 -16.89
C ILE A 508 35.14 -5.97 -15.91
N ARG A 509 34.88 -6.33 -14.65
CA ARG A 509 34.69 -5.36 -13.56
C ARG A 509 35.84 -4.37 -13.66
N ARG A 510 35.54 -3.11 -14.00
CA ARG A 510 36.56 -2.05 -14.02
C ARG A 510 37.18 -2.01 -12.63
N GLY A 511 38.41 -2.52 -12.53
CA GLY A 511 39.31 -2.19 -11.46
C GLY A 511 39.86 -0.81 -11.73
N LYS A 512 39.40 0.17 -10.95
CA LYS A 512 40.19 1.23 -10.30
C LYS A 512 39.26 2.12 -9.52
#